data_AF-A0A0P6VIL3-F1
#
_entry.id   AF-A0A0P6VIL3-F1
#
_cell.length_a   1.000
_cell.length_b   1.000
_cell.length_c   1.000
_cell.angle_alpha   90.00
_cell.angle_beta   90.00
_cell.angle_gamma   90.00
#
_symmetry.space_group_name_H-M   'P 1'
#
loop_
_entity.id
_entity.type
_entity.pdbx_description
1 polymer ?
#
loop_
_entity_poly.entity_id
_entity_poly.type
_entity_poly.pdbx_seq_one_letter_code
_entity_poly.pdbx_strand_id
1 'polypeptide(L)'
;MAELVVAGPPTDLPVQPARPSLFASIREDVACVRARDPAARGTLEIVLTYPGVHAIVWHRLAHRLWRGGFRFSGRFLSWLGRFLTNVDIHPGATIGRRFFIDHGAGVVIGETAEIGDDVTIYHGVTLGGVSWSGGKRHPTLQDGVLVGAGAKILGPITVGAGARVGANSVVIEDVPPSMTVVGIPGRVVRPAATRRRLGDGRIDLEHHLMPDPVGEAVAALVDRIDFLEVRLAHLQRRPDPGSGEPGVGEPRPDIQLE
;
A
#
# COMPACT_ATOMS: atom_id res chain seq x y z
N MET A 1 -6.89 6.21 -61.70
CA MET A 1 -7.63 5.99 -60.43
C MET A 1 -6.67 5.39 -59.42
N ALA A 2 -6.06 6.25 -58.59
CA ALA A 2 -5.55 5.98 -57.24
C ALA A 2 -4.67 7.17 -56.82
N GLU A 3 -5.29 8.13 -56.15
CA GLU A 3 -4.62 9.28 -55.54
C GLU A 3 -3.99 8.82 -54.22
N LEU A 4 -2.67 9.02 -54.08
CA LEU A 4 -1.92 8.64 -52.88
C LEU A 4 -2.16 9.70 -51.80
N VAL A 5 -3.11 9.43 -50.90
CA VAL A 5 -3.38 10.29 -49.73
C VAL A 5 -2.22 10.14 -48.75
N VAL A 6 -1.36 11.16 -48.68
CA VAL A 6 -0.35 11.29 -47.63
C VAL A 6 -1.06 11.75 -46.35
N ALA A 7 -1.20 10.86 -45.38
CA ALA A 7 -1.72 11.20 -44.06
C ALA A 7 -0.74 12.15 -43.35
N GLY A 8 -1.20 13.36 -43.04
CA GLY A 8 -0.45 14.31 -42.20
C GLY A 8 -0.27 13.77 -40.77
N PRO A 9 0.74 14.25 -40.03
CA PRO A 9 0.98 13.81 -38.66
C PRO A 9 -0.23 14.14 -37.77
N PRO A 10 -0.58 13.28 -36.80
CA PRO A 10 -1.69 13.56 -35.88
C PRO A 10 -1.37 14.79 -35.03
N THR A 11 -1.94 15.93 -35.41
CA THR A 11 -2.12 17.11 -34.56
C THR A 11 -3.25 16.82 -33.59
N ASP A 12 -2.92 16.28 -32.42
CA ASP A 12 -3.63 16.50 -31.15
C ASP A 12 -2.85 15.81 -30.03
N LEU A 13 -1.72 16.42 -29.64
CA LEU A 13 -1.15 16.14 -28.33
C LEU A 13 -2.03 16.85 -27.31
N PRO A 14 -2.55 16.15 -26.28
CA PRO A 14 -3.37 16.78 -25.26
C PRO A 14 -2.58 17.92 -24.62
N VAL A 15 -3.12 19.13 -24.70
CA VAL A 15 -2.60 20.32 -24.03
C VAL A 15 -2.55 20.00 -22.54
N GLN A 16 -1.35 19.73 -22.01
CA GLN A 16 -1.19 19.54 -20.58
C GLN A 16 -1.62 20.84 -19.88
N PRO A 17 -2.54 20.79 -18.90
CA PRO A 17 -2.99 21.98 -18.23
C PRO A 17 -1.79 22.71 -17.62
N ALA A 18 -1.78 24.04 -17.75
CA ALA A 18 -0.71 24.86 -17.21
C ALA A 18 -0.49 24.53 -15.73
N ARG A 19 0.78 24.34 -15.34
CA ARG A 19 1.13 24.02 -13.96
C ARG A 19 0.60 25.13 -13.04
N PRO A 20 -0.22 24.81 -12.02
CA PRO A 20 -0.75 25.82 -11.13
C PRO A 20 0.39 26.60 -10.47
N SER A 21 0.15 27.89 -10.21
CA SER A 21 1.08 28.69 -9.42
C SER A 21 1.19 28.09 -8.01
N LEU A 22 2.30 28.34 -7.31
CA LEU A 22 2.50 27.85 -5.95
C LEU A 22 1.32 28.21 -5.03
N PHE A 23 0.80 29.43 -5.17
CA PHE A 23 -0.35 29.88 -4.40
C PHE A 23 -1.63 29.11 -4.75
N ALA A 24 -1.86 28.83 -6.03
CA ALA A 24 -2.99 28.02 -6.47
C ALA A 24 -2.90 26.59 -5.91
N SER A 25 -1.71 25.97 -5.92
CA SER A 25 -1.51 24.65 -5.32
C SER A 25 -1.77 24.64 -3.82
N ILE A 26 -1.25 25.62 -3.07
CA ILE A 26 -1.49 25.72 -1.62
C ILE A 26 -2.98 25.91 -1.33
N ARG A 27 -3.68 26.72 -2.13
CA ARG A 27 -5.13 26.92 -1.99
C ARG A 27 -5.89 25.62 -2.20
N GLU A 28 -5.49 24.82 -3.19
CA GLU A 28 -6.06 23.50 -3.44
C GLU A 28 -5.79 22.51 -2.31
N ASP A 29 -4.58 22.53 -1.74
CA ASP A 29 -4.21 21.66 -0.61
C ASP A 29 -5.08 21.97 0.63
N VAL A 30 -5.29 23.26 0.95
CA VAL A 30 -6.18 23.68 2.06
C VAL A 30 -7.64 23.33 1.79
N ALA A 31 -8.11 23.51 0.54
CA ALA A 31 -9.47 23.14 0.16
C ALA A 31 -9.70 21.62 0.25
N CYS A 32 -8.69 20.81 -0.08
CA CYS A 32 -8.72 19.36 0.04
C CYS A 32 -8.94 18.91 1.49
N VAL A 33 -8.19 19.49 2.44
CA VAL A 33 -8.36 19.21 3.88
C VAL A 33 -9.79 19.47 4.33
N ARG A 34 -10.35 20.64 3.97
CA ARG A 34 -11.72 21.01 4.35
C ARG A 34 -12.77 20.03 3.83
N ALA A 35 -12.53 19.42 2.67
CA ALA A 35 -13.48 18.47 2.07
C ALA A 35 -13.36 17.05 2.64
N ARG A 36 -12.15 16.66 3.10
CA ARG A 36 -11.85 15.27 3.48
C ARG A 36 -11.78 15.04 4.98
N ASP A 37 -11.55 16.09 5.77
CA ASP A 37 -11.49 16.00 7.24
C ASP A 37 -12.76 16.56 7.91
N PRO A 38 -13.59 15.71 8.52
CA PRO A 38 -14.76 16.14 9.28
C PRO A 38 -14.45 17.06 10.48
N ALA A 39 -13.22 17.02 11.01
CA ALA A 39 -12.80 17.86 12.13
C ALA A 39 -12.49 19.30 11.72
N ALA A 40 -12.33 19.59 10.43
CA ALA A 40 -11.94 20.89 9.94
C ALA A 40 -13.11 21.90 9.97
N ARG A 41 -13.15 22.78 10.99
CA ARG A 41 -14.28 23.71 11.19
C ARG A 41 -14.17 25.00 10.37
N GLY A 42 -12.98 25.36 9.90
CA GLY A 42 -12.78 26.56 9.09
C GLY A 42 -11.39 26.69 8.46
N THR A 43 -11.28 27.49 7.40
CA THR A 43 -10.03 27.67 6.64
C THR A 43 -8.90 28.27 7.47
N LEU A 44 -9.21 29.23 8.37
CA LEU A 44 -8.20 29.85 9.23
C LEU A 44 -7.60 28.84 10.21
N GLU A 45 -8.43 28.00 10.81
CA GLU A 45 -7.99 26.91 11.67
C GLU A 45 -7.08 25.96 10.89
N ILE A 46 -7.51 25.48 9.72
CA ILE A 46 -6.70 24.59 8.87
C ILE A 46 -5.31 25.18 8.60
N VAL A 47 -5.26 26.45 8.18
CA VAL A 47 -4.01 27.12 7.84
C VAL A 47 -3.11 27.30 9.07
N LEU A 48 -3.66 27.43 10.28
CA LEU A 48 -2.87 27.70 11.49
C LEU A 48 -2.50 26.43 12.26
N THR A 49 -3.30 25.36 12.20
CA THR A 49 -3.17 24.22 13.11
C THR A 49 -2.88 22.89 12.43
N TYR A 50 -2.95 22.80 11.08
CA TYR A 50 -2.76 21.52 10.39
C TYR A 50 -1.28 21.31 9.98
N PRO A 51 -0.53 20.44 10.67
CA PRO A 51 0.89 20.23 10.38
C PRO A 51 1.11 19.63 8.99
N GLY A 52 0.15 18.86 8.47
CA GLY A 52 0.20 18.31 7.11
C GLY A 52 0.20 19.40 6.04
N VAL A 53 -0.62 20.44 6.20
CA VAL A 53 -0.65 21.60 5.29
C VAL A 53 0.68 22.35 5.37
N HIS A 54 1.17 22.61 6.58
CA HIS A 54 2.46 23.29 6.78
C HIS A 54 3.60 22.51 6.11
N ALA A 55 3.66 21.20 6.30
CA ALA A 55 4.68 20.34 5.72
C ALA A 55 4.69 20.41 4.18
N ILE A 56 3.51 20.38 3.55
CA ILE A 56 3.39 20.51 2.10
C ILE A 56 3.85 21.89 1.62
N VAL A 57 3.48 22.97 2.33
CA VAL A 57 3.94 24.33 1.98
C VAL A 57 5.47 24.42 2.03
N TRP A 58 6.08 23.97 3.13
CA TRP A 58 7.54 23.92 3.27
C TRP A 58 8.20 23.07 2.18
N HIS A 59 7.63 21.89 1.88
CA HIS A 59 8.13 21.02 0.82
C HIS A 59 8.05 21.71 -0.54
N ARG A 60 6.92 22.33 -0.92
CA ARG A 60 6.77 22.98 -2.23
C ARG A 60 7.78 24.11 -2.41
N LEU A 61 8.10 24.87 -1.36
CA LEU A 61 9.18 25.87 -1.38
C LEU A 61 10.55 25.21 -1.52
N ALA A 62 10.84 24.20 -0.71
CA ALA A 62 12.12 23.48 -0.70
C ALA A 62 12.40 22.77 -2.03
N HIS A 63 11.37 22.20 -2.64
CA HIS A 63 11.40 21.54 -3.93
C HIS A 63 11.76 22.53 -5.05
N ARG A 64 11.20 23.75 -5.04
CA ARG A 64 11.56 24.78 -6.03
C ARG A 64 13.02 25.20 -5.93
N LEU A 65 13.54 25.39 -4.71
CA LEU A 65 14.97 25.67 -4.49
C LEU A 65 15.85 24.51 -4.96
N TRP A 66 15.47 23.28 -4.64
CA TRP A 66 16.18 22.07 -5.03
C TRP A 66 16.24 21.89 -6.56
N ARG A 67 15.10 22.08 -7.25
CA ARG A 67 14.99 22.05 -8.71
C ARG A 67 15.73 23.21 -9.38
N GLY A 68 15.85 24.36 -8.71
CA GLY A 68 16.63 25.52 -9.17
C GLY A 68 18.13 25.41 -8.96
N GLY A 69 18.65 24.29 -8.44
CA GLY A 69 20.08 24.05 -8.22
C GLY A 69 20.58 24.45 -6.82
N PHE A 70 19.78 25.13 -6.01
CA PHE A 70 20.11 25.51 -4.63
C PHE A 70 19.90 24.34 -3.66
N ARG A 71 20.69 23.27 -3.85
CA ARG A 71 20.52 21.99 -3.14
C ARG A 71 20.65 22.11 -1.63
N PHE A 72 21.63 22.88 -1.14
CA PHE A 72 21.80 23.14 0.30
C PHE A 72 20.58 23.84 0.89
N SER A 73 20.12 24.94 0.29
CA SER A 73 18.96 25.70 0.74
C SER A 73 17.69 24.84 0.73
N GLY A 74 17.50 24.02 -0.31
CA GLY A 74 16.40 23.05 -0.36
C GLY A 74 16.45 22.03 0.77
N ARG A 75 17.64 21.49 1.11
CA ARG A 75 17.81 20.56 2.24
C ARG A 75 17.56 21.24 3.59
N PHE A 76 18.12 22.43 3.78
CA PHE A 76 17.96 23.18 5.03
C PHE A 76 16.50 23.53 5.28
N LEU A 77 15.78 23.94 4.23
CA LEU A 77 14.36 24.26 4.32
C LEU A 77 13.50 23.02 4.61
N SER A 78 13.81 21.88 4.01
CA SER A 78 13.20 20.59 4.32
C SER A 78 13.44 20.19 5.79
N TRP A 79 14.66 20.37 6.30
CA TRP A 79 15.00 20.14 7.71
C TRP A 79 14.20 21.06 8.65
N LEU A 80 14.08 22.35 8.33
CA LEU A 80 13.28 23.29 9.12
C LEU A 80 11.79 22.90 9.11
N GLY A 81 11.25 22.53 7.94
CA GLY A 81 9.90 22.00 7.82
C GLY A 81 9.67 20.78 8.70
N ARG A 82 10.60 19.81 8.68
CA ARG A 82 10.57 18.64 9.57
C ARG A 82 10.58 19.04 11.05
N PHE A 83 11.46 19.95 11.44
CA PHE A 83 11.57 20.39 12.84
C PHE A 83 10.25 20.99 13.35
N LEU A 84 9.56 21.77 12.52
CA LEU A 84 8.31 22.43 12.90
C LEU A 84 7.07 21.53 12.83
N THR A 85 7.07 20.51 11.96
CA THR A 85 5.86 19.73 11.62
C THR A 85 5.93 18.25 12.00
N ASN A 86 7.12 17.74 12.34
CA ASN A 86 7.41 16.31 12.54
C ASN A 86 7.13 15.43 11.30
N VAL A 87 7.13 16.05 10.11
CA VAL A 87 6.95 15.42 8.80
C VAL A 87 8.25 15.57 8.00
N ASP A 88 8.92 14.47 7.68
CA ASP A 88 10.18 14.48 6.91
C ASP A 88 9.90 14.25 5.42
N ILE A 89 10.01 15.30 4.61
CA ILE A 89 9.86 15.22 3.15
C ILE A 89 11.13 15.70 2.49
N HIS A 90 11.80 14.80 1.78
CA HIS A 90 12.96 15.15 0.99
C HIS A 90 12.58 16.17 -0.11
N PRO A 91 13.35 17.24 -0.33
CA PRO A 91 12.99 18.26 -1.33
C PRO A 91 13.03 17.73 -2.77
N GLY A 92 13.70 16.61 -3.01
CA GLY A 92 13.72 15.90 -4.30
C GLY A 92 12.44 15.12 -4.63
N ALA A 93 11.59 14.82 -3.63
CA ALA A 93 10.34 14.10 -3.87
C ALA A 93 9.43 14.91 -4.81
N THR A 94 8.66 14.21 -5.63
CA THR A 94 7.69 14.84 -6.55
C THR A 94 6.29 14.61 -6.00
N ILE A 95 5.55 15.69 -5.72
CA ILE A 95 4.22 15.63 -5.12
C ILE A 95 3.22 16.37 -5.99
N GLY A 96 2.15 15.68 -6.36
CA GLY A 96 1.01 16.19 -7.11
C GLY A 96 0.15 17.20 -6.35
N ARG A 97 -1.06 17.38 -6.85
CA ARG A 97 -2.06 18.33 -6.34
C ARG A 97 -2.96 17.67 -5.30
N ARG A 98 -3.46 18.46 -4.34
CA ARG A 98 -4.43 17.99 -3.33
C ARG A 98 -3.91 16.79 -2.55
N PHE A 99 -2.59 16.74 -2.33
CA PHE A 99 -1.98 15.76 -1.47
C PHE A 99 -2.38 16.05 -0.03
N PHE A 100 -2.90 15.04 0.67
CA PHE A 100 -3.39 15.22 2.03
C PHE A 100 -2.57 14.35 3.00
N ILE A 101 -1.95 14.99 3.98
CA ILE A 101 -1.24 14.34 5.08
C ILE A 101 -2.09 14.54 6.33
N ASP A 102 -2.76 13.48 6.77
CA ASP A 102 -3.57 13.52 7.97
C ASP A 102 -2.74 13.14 9.21
N HIS A 103 -2.85 13.93 10.28
CA HIS A 103 -2.10 13.77 11.53
C HIS A 103 -0.57 13.65 11.41
N GLY A 104 0.05 14.23 10.35
CA GLY A 104 1.38 13.92 9.78
C GLY A 104 2.64 13.59 10.63
N ALA A 105 2.59 13.58 11.95
CA ALA A 105 3.66 13.10 12.81
C ALA A 105 4.27 11.76 12.34
N GLY A 106 5.59 11.71 12.21
CA GLY A 106 6.33 10.49 11.84
C GLY A 106 6.18 10.08 10.38
N VAL A 107 5.60 10.92 9.52
CA VAL A 107 5.62 10.69 8.07
C VAL A 107 7.02 10.91 7.53
N VAL A 108 7.49 9.98 6.68
CA VAL A 108 8.80 10.03 6.03
C VAL A 108 8.66 9.76 4.53
N ILE A 109 9.07 10.72 3.69
CA ILE A 109 8.99 10.65 2.23
C ILE A 109 10.38 10.87 1.64
N GLY A 110 10.92 9.83 1.02
CA GLY A 110 12.29 9.85 0.50
C GLY A 110 12.47 10.58 -0.83
N GLU A 111 13.74 10.75 -1.22
CA GLU A 111 14.16 11.63 -2.33
C GLU A 111 13.52 11.35 -3.69
N THR A 112 13.38 10.09 -4.04
CA THR A 112 12.90 9.69 -5.38
C THR A 112 11.46 9.21 -5.34
N ALA A 113 10.73 9.57 -4.28
CA ALA A 113 9.31 9.27 -4.18
C ALA A 113 8.54 10.13 -5.19
N GLU A 114 7.58 9.51 -5.85
CA GLU A 114 6.64 10.17 -6.76
C GLU A 114 5.23 9.95 -6.22
N ILE A 115 4.48 11.03 -6.02
CA ILE A 115 3.14 11.01 -5.46
C ILE A 115 2.23 11.74 -6.43
N GLY A 116 1.21 11.05 -6.90
CA GLY A 116 0.18 11.57 -7.82
C GLY A 116 -0.76 12.57 -7.16
N ASP A 117 -1.82 12.90 -7.90
CA ASP A 117 -2.87 13.80 -7.45
C ASP A 117 -3.83 13.09 -6.49
N ASP A 118 -4.46 13.86 -5.59
CA ASP A 118 -5.52 13.37 -4.69
C ASP A 118 -5.11 12.24 -3.73
N VAL A 119 -3.82 11.99 -3.56
CA VAL A 119 -3.31 10.98 -2.62
C VAL A 119 -3.54 11.43 -1.18
N THR A 120 -3.91 10.49 -0.31
CA THR A 120 -4.02 10.72 1.14
C THR A 120 -3.16 9.74 1.90
N ILE A 121 -2.34 10.26 2.82
CA ILE A 121 -1.54 9.45 3.75
C ILE A 121 -1.81 9.86 5.19
N TYR A 122 -1.78 8.90 6.09
CA TYR A 122 -1.90 9.14 7.53
C TYR A 122 -0.52 9.24 8.21
N HIS A 123 -0.54 9.59 9.48
CA HIS A 123 0.64 9.64 10.35
C HIS A 123 1.47 8.34 10.33
N GLY A 124 2.77 8.45 10.61
CA GLY A 124 3.68 7.31 10.69
C GLY A 124 3.95 6.57 9.37
N VAL A 125 3.44 7.06 8.24
CA VAL A 125 3.67 6.45 6.93
C VAL A 125 5.12 6.66 6.47
N THR A 126 5.73 5.62 5.89
CA THR A 126 7.08 5.72 5.31
C THR A 126 7.06 5.32 3.84
N LEU A 127 7.53 6.21 2.97
CA LEU A 127 7.86 5.95 1.57
C LEU A 127 9.39 5.84 1.45
N GLY A 128 9.89 4.64 1.73
CA GLY A 128 11.31 4.37 2.03
C GLY A 128 12.06 3.71 0.89
N GLY A 129 13.39 3.83 0.91
CA GLY A 129 14.29 3.15 -0.02
C GLY A 129 14.79 1.82 0.52
N VAL A 130 15.18 0.92 -0.39
CA VAL A 130 15.75 -0.41 -0.05
C VAL A 130 17.17 -0.63 -0.60
N SER A 131 17.75 0.38 -1.26
CA SER A 131 19.07 0.28 -1.91
C SER A 131 19.97 1.46 -1.57
N TRP A 132 21.28 1.18 -1.53
CA TRP A 132 22.36 2.15 -1.42
C TRP A 132 22.75 2.77 -2.78
N SER A 133 22.29 2.19 -3.88
CA SER A 133 22.57 2.71 -5.22
C SER A 133 21.87 4.05 -5.47
N GLY A 134 22.56 4.95 -6.17
CA GLY A 134 21.93 6.17 -6.68
C GLY A 134 20.81 5.84 -7.68
N GLY A 135 19.81 6.71 -7.76
CA GLY A 135 18.67 6.57 -8.68
C GLY A 135 17.31 6.33 -8.00
N LYS A 136 16.33 5.88 -8.79
CA LYS A 136 14.97 5.57 -8.33
C LYS A 136 15.04 4.40 -7.33
N ARG A 137 14.59 4.66 -6.10
CA ARG A 137 14.65 3.70 -4.99
C ARG A 137 13.51 3.82 -4.00
N HIS A 138 12.69 4.85 -4.13
CA HIS A 138 11.51 5.08 -3.31
C HIS A 138 10.24 4.84 -4.14
N PRO A 139 9.08 4.65 -3.49
CA PRO A 139 7.85 4.28 -4.18
C PRO A 139 7.30 5.34 -5.12
N THR A 140 6.44 4.90 -6.03
CA THR A 140 5.52 5.73 -6.80
C THR A 140 4.09 5.45 -6.33
N LEU A 141 3.38 6.45 -5.84
CA LEU A 141 1.95 6.39 -5.54
C LEU A 141 1.20 7.09 -6.67
N GLN A 142 0.31 6.37 -7.36
CA GLN A 142 -0.53 6.95 -8.40
C GLN A 142 -1.72 7.71 -7.80
N ASP A 143 -2.55 8.30 -8.66
CA ASP A 143 -3.62 9.20 -8.25
C ASP A 143 -4.66 8.52 -7.35
N GLY A 144 -5.14 9.26 -6.35
CA GLY A 144 -6.20 8.83 -5.44
C GLY A 144 -5.82 7.67 -4.52
N VAL A 145 -4.54 7.31 -4.42
CA VAL A 145 -4.05 6.30 -3.48
C VAL A 145 -4.31 6.75 -2.04
N LEU A 146 -4.72 5.81 -1.20
CA LEU A 146 -4.87 6.00 0.23
C LEU A 146 -3.89 5.12 0.99
N VAL A 147 -3.15 5.69 1.93
CA VAL A 147 -2.21 4.96 2.77
C VAL A 147 -2.57 5.12 4.24
N GLY A 148 -2.99 4.03 4.87
CA GLY A 148 -3.38 3.98 6.27
C GLY A 148 -2.23 4.27 7.24
N ALA A 149 -2.60 4.60 8.48
CA ALA A 149 -1.66 5.01 9.51
C ALA A 149 -0.53 3.99 9.73
N GLY A 150 0.70 4.45 9.85
CA GLY A 150 1.86 3.61 10.16
C GLY A 150 2.33 2.68 9.03
N ALA A 151 1.72 2.69 7.85
CA ALA A 151 2.14 1.80 6.76
C ALA A 151 3.57 2.12 6.25
N LYS A 152 4.27 1.08 5.80
CA LYS A 152 5.64 1.17 5.24
C LYS A 152 5.61 0.67 3.80
N ILE A 153 5.96 1.53 2.85
CA ILE A 153 6.02 1.21 1.43
C ILE A 153 7.48 1.37 1.02
N LEU A 154 8.13 0.26 0.68
CA LEU A 154 9.59 0.18 0.61
C LEU A 154 10.05 -0.25 -0.77
N GLY A 155 10.93 0.56 -1.37
CA GLY A 155 11.56 0.28 -2.65
C GLY A 155 10.91 1.00 -3.84
N PRO A 156 11.48 0.85 -5.04
CA PRO A 156 10.98 1.48 -6.26
C PRO A 156 9.74 0.77 -6.83
N ILE A 157 8.73 0.55 -5.98
CA ILE A 157 7.47 -0.10 -6.33
C ILE A 157 6.38 0.93 -6.65
N THR A 158 5.37 0.50 -7.40
CA THR A 158 4.22 1.30 -7.78
C THR A 158 2.96 0.86 -7.02
N VAL A 159 2.30 1.81 -6.37
CA VAL A 159 0.95 1.63 -5.82
C VAL A 159 -0.03 2.26 -6.80
N GLY A 160 -0.82 1.40 -7.44
CA GLY A 160 -1.70 1.77 -8.55
C GLY A 160 -2.84 2.72 -8.17
N ALA A 161 -3.39 3.41 -9.15
CA ALA A 161 -4.39 4.47 -8.94
C ALA A 161 -5.61 3.98 -8.14
N GLY A 162 -6.01 4.75 -7.13
CA GLY A 162 -7.14 4.42 -6.25
C GLY A 162 -6.95 3.17 -5.39
N ALA A 163 -5.72 2.64 -5.28
CA ALA A 163 -5.39 1.56 -4.36
C ALA A 163 -5.38 2.04 -2.91
N ARG A 164 -5.56 1.11 -1.99
CA ARG A 164 -5.59 1.35 -0.55
C ARG A 164 -4.55 0.48 0.15
N VAL A 165 -3.74 1.08 1.01
CA VAL A 165 -2.81 0.38 1.89
C VAL A 165 -3.37 0.41 3.31
N GLY A 166 -3.53 -0.76 3.91
CA GLY A 166 -4.00 -0.89 5.29
C GLY A 166 -3.05 -0.26 6.30
N ALA A 167 -3.58 0.09 7.47
CA ALA A 167 -2.77 0.58 8.57
C ALA A 167 -1.68 -0.45 8.94
N ASN A 168 -0.48 0.02 9.30
CA ASN A 168 0.70 -0.76 9.68
C ASN A 168 1.13 -1.84 8.67
N SER A 169 0.64 -1.80 7.43
CA SER A 169 1.02 -2.78 6.42
C SER A 169 2.43 -2.50 5.88
N VAL A 170 3.17 -3.55 5.51
CA VAL A 170 4.51 -3.45 4.93
C VAL A 170 4.47 -3.90 3.48
N VAL A 171 4.46 -2.94 2.56
CA VAL A 171 4.32 -3.17 1.12
C VAL A 171 5.71 -3.14 0.46
N ILE A 172 6.07 -4.26 -0.16
CA ILE A 172 7.38 -4.49 -0.79
C ILE A 172 7.26 -4.93 -2.26
N GLU A 173 6.03 -5.00 -2.78
CA GLU A 173 5.70 -5.41 -4.15
C GLU A 173 4.68 -4.42 -4.73
N ASP A 174 4.60 -4.35 -6.07
CA ASP A 174 3.64 -3.49 -6.76
C ASP A 174 2.19 -3.84 -6.38
N VAL A 175 1.38 -2.80 -6.19
CA VAL A 175 -0.04 -2.95 -5.87
C VAL A 175 -0.85 -2.57 -7.10
N PRO A 176 -1.67 -3.47 -7.66
CA PRO A 176 -2.48 -3.14 -8.82
C PRO A 176 -3.46 -1.97 -8.54
N PRO A 177 -3.87 -1.22 -9.57
CA PRO A 177 -4.84 -0.15 -9.40
C PRO A 177 -6.10 -0.64 -8.70
N SER A 178 -6.68 0.22 -7.87
CA SER A 178 -7.97 -0.03 -7.24
C SER A 178 -8.02 -1.26 -6.31
N MET A 179 -6.88 -1.84 -5.96
CA MET A 179 -6.77 -2.93 -5.00
C MET A 179 -6.59 -2.46 -3.56
N THR A 180 -6.84 -3.34 -2.59
CA THR A 180 -6.47 -3.12 -1.19
C THR A 180 -5.36 -4.10 -0.80
N VAL A 181 -4.28 -3.58 -0.20
CA VAL A 181 -3.17 -4.38 0.36
C VAL A 181 -3.12 -4.24 1.87
N VAL A 182 -2.96 -5.35 2.59
CA VAL A 182 -2.90 -5.38 4.07
C VAL A 182 -1.85 -6.38 4.57
N GLY A 183 -1.33 -6.17 5.78
CA GLY A 183 -0.49 -7.15 6.48
C GLY A 183 1.02 -6.94 6.32
N ILE A 184 1.79 -7.86 6.90
CA ILE A 184 3.26 -7.85 6.94
C ILE A 184 3.79 -9.26 6.57
N PRO A 185 4.38 -9.44 5.38
CA PRO A 185 4.37 -8.51 4.24
C PRO A 185 2.95 -8.33 3.68
N GLY A 186 2.73 -7.22 2.99
CA GLY A 186 1.45 -6.84 2.41
C GLY A 186 0.95 -7.87 1.39
N ARG A 187 -0.32 -8.22 1.49
CA ARG A 187 -1.05 -9.09 0.55
C ARG A 187 -2.26 -8.37 -0.01
N VAL A 188 -2.50 -8.54 -1.29
CA VAL A 188 -3.66 -7.96 -1.99
C VAL A 188 -4.91 -8.78 -1.64
N VAL A 189 -5.95 -8.13 -1.11
CA VAL A 189 -7.11 -8.82 -0.52
C VAL A 189 -8.47 -8.43 -1.13
N ARG A 190 -8.61 -7.25 -1.76
CA ARG A 190 -9.92 -6.81 -2.31
C ARG A 190 -9.79 -6.09 -3.66
N PRO A 191 -10.60 -6.48 -4.68
CA PRO A 191 -10.85 -5.67 -5.87
C PRO A 191 -11.77 -4.47 -5.55
N ALA A 192 -11.62 -3.35 -6.28
CA ALA A 192 -12.50 -2.19 -6.11
C ALA A 192 -13.98 -2.45 -6.37
N ALA A 193 -14.33 -3.48 -7.15
CA ALA A 193 -15.72 -3.83 -7.44
C ALA A 193 -16.49 -4.25 -6.17
N THR A 194 -15.80 -4.85 -5.20
CA THR A 194 -16.39 -5.33 -3.94
C THR A 194 -16.23 -4.31 -2.80
N ARG A 195 -15.82 -3.07 -3.13
CA ARG A 195 -15.54 -2.02 -2.16
C ARG A 195 -16.83 -1.36 -1.65
N ARG A 196 -16.91 -1.14 -0.34
CA ARG A 196 -17.90 -0.24 0.26
C ARG A 196 -17.57 1.18 -0.19
N ARG A 197 -18.39 1.76 -1.08
CA ARG A 197 -18.32 3.18 -1.39
C ARG A 197 -19.13 3.92 -0.31
N LEU A 198 -18.46 4.67 0.55
CA LEU A 198 -19.18 5.67 1.34
C LEU A 198 -19.67 6.76 0.39
N GLY A 199 -20.91 7.21 0.56
CA GLY A 199 -21.42 8.39 -0.12
C GLY A 199 -20.54 9.62 0.16
N ASP A 200 -20.62 10.61 -0.72
CA ASP A 200 -20.03 11.96 -0.54
C ASP A 200 -18.50 12.06 -0.66
N GLY A 201 -17.82 11.09 -1.26
CA GLY A 201 -16.36 11.15 -1.48
C GLY A 201 -15.53 10.98 -0.21
N ARG A 202 -16.15 10.50 0.87
CA ARG A 202 -15.49 10.21 2.15
C ARG A 202 -14.58 9.00 2.03
N ILE A 203 -13.50 9.05 2.80
CA ILE A 203 -12.57 7.96 2.97
C ILE A 203 -13.19 6.86 3.86
N ASP A 204 -12.94 5.60 3.49
CA ASP A 204 -13.33 4.42 4.26
C ASP A 204 -12.31 4.16 5.38
N LEU A 205 -12.74 4.42 6.62
CA LEU A 205 -11.93 4.33 7.83
C LEU A 205 -12.19 3.05 8.64
N GLU A 206 -13.02 2.12 8.13
CA GLU A 206 -13.36 0.86 8.82
C GLU A 206 -12.24 -0.18 8.71
N HIS A 207 -11.04 0.17 9.19
CA HIS A 207 -9.86 -0.70 9.14
C HIS A 207 -10.07 -2.05 9.83
N HIS A 208 -10.91 -2.11 10.86
CA HIS A 208 -11.27 -3.33 11.58
C HIS A 208 -12.07 -4.34 10.75
N LEU A 209 -12.63 -3.93 9.60
CA LEU A 209 -13.35 -4.81 8.66
C LEU A 209 -12.48 -5.22 7.46
N MET A 210 -11.17 -4.96 7.51
CA MET A 210 -10.25 -5.42 6.49
C MET A 210 -10.07 -6.95 6.58
N PRO A 211 -9.94 -7.66 5.44
CA PRO A 211 -9.70 -9.09 5.44
C PRO A 211 -8.39 -9.43 6.16
N ASP A 212 -8.35 -10.57 6.83
CA ASP A 212 -7.15 -11.12 7.46
C ASP A 212 -6.68 -12.36 6.67
N PRO A 213 -5.83 -12.17 5.64
CA PRO A 213 -5.39 -13.28 4.80
C PRO A 213 -4.54 -14.31 5.56
N VAL A 214 -3.91 -13.90 6.68
CA VAL A 214 -3.14 -14.82 7.53
C VAL A 214 -4.09 -15.65 8.38
N GLY A 215 -5.07 -15.01 9.03
CA GLY A 215 -6.12 -15.70 9.76
C GLY A 215 -6.91 -16.68 8.89
N GLU A 216 -7.28 -16.29 7.68
CA GLU A 216 -7.94 -17.16 6.69
C GLU A 216 -7.07 -18.37 6.32
N ALA A 217 -5.78 -18.17 6.08
CA ALA A 217 -4.86 -19.26 5.78
C ALA A 217 -4.66 -20.21 6.97
N VAL A 218 -4.57 -19.69 8.20
CA VAL A 218 -4.47 -20.50 9.41
C VAL A 218 -5.74 -21.33 9.62
N ALA A 219 -6.93 -20.72 9.45
CA ALA A 219 -8.20 -21.44 9.53
C ALA A 219 -8.26 -22.59 8.51
N ALA A 220 -7.88 -22.34 7.26
CA ALA A 220 -7.83 -23.37 6.22
C ALA A 220 -6.83 -24.50 6.53
N LEU A 221 -5.71 -24.19 7.19
CA LEU A 221 -4.75 -25.21 7.64
C LEU A 221 -5.31 -26.04 8.80
N VAL A 222 -6.00 -25.42 9.76
CA VAL A 222 -6.66 -26.13 10.86
C VAL A 222 -7.74 -27.07 10.32
N ASP A 223 -8.61 -26.60 9.44
CA ASP A 223 -9.63 -27.44 8.79
C ASP A 223 -9.00 -28.63 8.04
N ARG A 224 -7.82 -28.41 7.44
CA ARG A 224 -7.08 -29.46 6.76
C ARG A 224 -6.47 -30.47 7.73
N ILE A 225 -5.97 -30.04 8.88
CA ILE A 225 -5.46 -30.93 9.93
C ILE A 225 -6.60 -31.80 10.45
N ASP A 226 -7.74 -31.22 10.80
CA ASP A 226 -8.92 -31.95 11.28
C ASP A 226 -9.38 -33.01 10.28
N PHE A 227 -9.42 -32.65 8.99
CA PHE A 227 -9.73 -33.59 7.91
C PHE A 227 -8.72 -34.76 7.84
N LEU A 228 -7.43 -34.48 7.99
CA LEU A 228 -6.38 -35.49 7.95
C LEU A 228 -6.43 -36.41 9.18
N GLU A 229 -6.74 -35.88 10.36
CA GLU A 229 -6.91 -36.67 11.60
C GLU A 229 -8.09 -37.64 11.49
N VAL A 230 -9.23 -37.18 10.99
CA VAL A 230 -10.41 -38.03 10.73
C VAL A 230 -10.07 -39.14 9.73
N ARG A 231 -9.35 -38.81 8.65
CA ARG A 231 -8.95 -39.79 7.62
C ARG A 231 -7.96 -40.82 8.18
N LEU A 232 -7.01 -40.40 9.00
CA LEU A 232 -6.04 -41.29 9.64
C LEU A 232 -6.75 -42.26 10.59
N ALA A 233 -7.67 -41.76 11.42
CA ALA A 233 -8.49 -42.58 12.31
C ALA A 233 -9.31 -43.63 11.55
N HIS A 234 -9.83 -43.30 10.36
CA HIS A 234 -10.54 -44.26 9.51
C HIS A 234 -9.61 -45.34 8.95
N LEU A 235 -8.40 -44.99 8.51
CA LEU A 235 -7.43 -45.95 7.98
C LEU A 235 -6.91 -46.90 9.07
N GLN A 236 -6.63 -46.40 10.27
CA GLN A 236 -6.18 -47.21 11.40
C GLN A 236 -7.23 -48.20 11.91
N ARG A 237 -8.51 -47.99 11.62
CA ARG A 237 -9.61 -48.92 11.96
C ARG A 237 -9.81 -50.04 10.95
N ARG A 238 -9.14 -50.03 9.79
CA ARG A 238 -9.20 -51.16 8.85
C ARG A 238 -8.36 -52.30 9.43
N PRO A 239 -8.92 -53.49 9.66
CA PRO A 239 -8.13 -54.64 10.07
C PRO A 239 -7.11 -54.95 8.96
N ASP A 240 -5.90 -55.31 9.37
CA ASP A 240 -4.86 -55.78 8.46
C ASP A 240 -5.41 -56.97 7.65
N PRO A 241 -5.43 -56.95 6.31
CA PRO A 241 -5.91 -58.08 5.50
C PRO A 241 -5.09 -59.37 5.71
N GLY A 242 -3.98 -59.32 6.46
CA GLY A 242 -3.05 -60.41 6.69
C GLY A 242 -3.16 -61.16 8.02
N SER A 243 -4.06 -60.81 8.95
CA SER A 243 -4.16 -61.49 10.26
C SER A 243 -5.15 -62.67 10.29
N GLY A 244 -5.27 -63.40 9.17
CA GLY A 244 -6.02 -64.65 9.06
C GLY A 244 -5.26 -65.85 9.63
N GLU A 245 -5.65 -66.24 10.85
CA GLU A 245 -5.55 -67.54 11.54
C GLU A 245 -4.17 -68.18 11.86
N PRO A 246 -3.90 -68.59 13.13
CA PRO A 246 -2.83 -69.52 13.45
C PRO A 246 -3.22 -70.93 12.97
N GLY A 247 -2.39 -71.51 12.11
CA GLY A 247 -2.58 -72.84 11.52
C GLY A 247 -2.86 -73.93 12.56
N VAL A 248 -3.90 -74.69 12.27
CA VAL A 248 -4.28 -75.95 12.92
C VAL A 248 -3.08 -76.89 12.98
N GLY A 249 -2.77 -77.38 14.18
CA GLY A 249 -1.65 -78.29 14.43
C GLY A 249 -1.77 -79.60 13.65
N GLU A 250 -0.70 -79.96 12.94
CA GLU A 250 -0.51 -81.32 12.44
C GLU A 250 -0.10 -82.25 13.60
N PRO A 251 -0.70 -83.45 13.73
CA PRO A 251 -0.25 -84.43 14.70
C PRO A 251 1.06 -85.07 14.22
N ARG A 252 2.07 -85.11 15.11
CA ARG A 252 3.34 -85.82 14.88
C ARG A 252 3.09 -87.32 14.75
N PRO A 253 3.73 -88.03 13.81
CA PRO A 253 3.65 -89.49 13.75
C PRO A 253 4.50 -90.11 14.86
N ASP A 254 3.91 -91.07 15.58
CA ASP A 254 4.57 -91.90 16.58
C ASP A 254 5.69 -92.73 15.94
N ILE A 255 6.90 -92.62 16.48
CA ILE A 255 8.03 -93.48 16.14
C ILE A 255 7.90 -94.75 16.98
N GLN A 256 7.56 -95.87 16.35
CA GLN A 256 7.70 -97.20 16.94
C GLN A 256 9.17 -97.64 16.88
N LEU A 257 9.75 -97.93 18.04
CA LEU A 257 11.04 -98.60 18.21
C LEU A 257 10.82 -100.12 18.11
N GLU A 258 11.50 -100.77 17.17
CA GLU A 258 11.91 -102.18 17.27
C GLU A 258 13.41 -102.27 17.59
#